data_AF-A0A413GEG5-F1
#
_entry.id   AF-A0A413GEG5-F1
#
_cell.length_a   1.000
_cell.length_b   1.000
_cell.length_c   1.000
_cell.angle_alpha   90.00
_cell.angle_beta   90.00
_cell.angle_gamma   90.00
#
_symmetry.space_group_name_H-M   'P 1'
#
loop_
_entity.id
_entity.type
_entity.pdbx_description
1 polymer ?
#
loop_
_entity_poly.entity_id
_entity_poly.type
_entity_poly.pdbx_seq_one_letter_code
_entity_poly.pdbx_strand_id
1 'polypeptide(L)'
;LSLYNTTDDSKPVFPLGEKKDIYLDVHTLGMVLGISNKLGFHASRHTFGVLMLNEDIPIGSIAKMMGHADITSTQVYAQVTEQKISNDMDKLIAKRERNRLSNEKTMGK
;
A
#
# COMPACT_ATOMS: atom_id res chain seq x y z
N LEU A 1 -20.39 17.49 -2.07
CA LEU A 1 -19.90 17.59 -0.67
C LEU A 1 -21.02 17.55 0.37
N SER A 2 -22.28 17.85 0.03
CA SER A 2 -23.44 17.76 0.94
C SER A 2 -23.80 16.36 1.45
N LEU A 3 -23.16 15.30 0.93
CA LEU A 3 -23.43 13.91 1.31
C LEU A 3 -22.65 13.45 2.55
N TYR A 4 -21.62 14.20 2.95
CA TYR A 4 -20.74 13.87 4.06
C TYR A 4 -20.90 14.88 5.18
N ASN A 5 -20.84 14.40 6.41
CA ASN A 5 -20.74 15.27 7.56
C ASN A 5 -19.27 15.73 7.70
N THR A 6 -19.04 17.03 7.54
CA THR A 6 -17.68 17.63 7.60
C THR A 6 -17.57 18.72 8.66
N THR A 7 -18.63 18.96 9.43
CA THR A 7 -18.72 20.12 10.35
C THR A 7 -19.16 19.75 11.76
N ASP A 8 -19.81 18.60 11.96
CA ASP A 8 -20.36 18.17 13.24
C ASP A 8 -19.62 16.94 13.77
N ASP A 9 -18.66 17.13 14.68
CA ASP A 9 -17.85 16.04 15.24
C ASP A 9 -18.66 15.04 16.10
N SER A 10 -19.93 15.33 16.42
CA SER A 10 -20.80 14.42 17.17
C SER A 10 -21.43 13.33 16.30
N LYS A 11 -21.37 13.47 14.97
CA LYS A 11 -21.97 12.54 14.01
C LYS A 11 -20.89 11.85 13.17
N PRO A 12 -21.14 10.63 12.66
CA PRO A 12 -20.20 9.98 11.77
C PRO A 12 -19.99 10.80 10.50
N VAL A 13 -18.75 10.84 10.01
CA VAL A 13 -18.38 11.51 8.74
C VAL A 13 -19.17 10.92 7.56
N PHE A 14 -19.31 9.59 7.55
CA PHE A 14 -20.07 8.85 6.56
C PHE A 14 -21.37 8.32 7.20
N PRO A 15 -22.56 8.83 6.81
CA PRO A 15 -23.83 8.34 7.31
C PRO A 15 -24.23 7.04 6.58
N LEU A 16 -23.44 5.98 6.77
CA LEU A 16 -23.65 4.68 6.13
C LEU A 16 -24.51 3.75 7.00
N GLY A 17 -25.08 2.73 6.37
CA GLY A 17 -25.83 1.66 7.04
C GLY A 17 -24.94 0.72 7.84
N GLU A 18 -25.45 -0.48 8.15
CA GLU A 18 -24.67 -1.45 8.91
C GLU A 18 -23.44 -1.92 8.15
N LYS A 19 -22.37 -2.25 8.90
CA LYS A 19 -21.09 -2.74 8.33
C LYS A 19 -21.28 -3.91 7.36
N LYS A 20 -22.27 -4.77 7.63
CA LYS A 20 -22.55 -5.96 6.82
C LYS A 20 -23.12 -5.60 5.46
N ASP A 21 -23.98 -4.58 5.40
CA ASP A 21 -24.57 -4.09 4.15
C ASP A 21 -23.49 -3.46 3.27
N ILE A 22 -22.65 -2.61 3.88
CA ILE A 22 -21.50 -2.00 3.17
C ILE A 22 -20.56 -3.08 2.62
N TYR A 23 -20.30 -4.14 3.39
CA TYR A 23 -19.50 -5.26 2.91
C TYR A 23 -20.16 -5.96 1.72
N LEU A 24 -21.48 -6.21 1.79
CA LEU A 24 -22.23 -6.86 0.72
C LEU A 24 -22.23 -6.01 -0.56
N ASP A 25 -22.41 -4.70 -0.44
CA ASP A 25 -22.35 -3.77 -1.57
C ASP A 25 -21.00 -3.82 -2.28
N VAL A 26 -19.91 -3.71 -1.51
CA VAL A 26 -18.54 -3.78 -2.04
C VAL A 26 -18.24 -5.14 -2.65
N HIS A 27 -18.70 -6.22 -2.01
CA HIS A 27 -18.50 -7.57 -2.51
C HIS A 27 -19.25 -7.80 -3.83
N THR A 28 -20.51 -7.36 -3.90
CA THR A 28 -21.36 -7.45 -5.09
C THR A 28 -20.78 -6.63 -6.24
N LEU A 29 -20.27 -5.43 -5.97
CA LEU A 29 -19.56 -4.64 -6.96
C LEU A 29 -18.36 -5.40 -7.54
N GLY A 30 -17.58 -6.07 -6.68
CA GLY A 30 -16.47 -6.92 -7.13
C GLY A 30 -16.93 -8.05 -8.06
N MET A 31 -18.05 -8.70 -7.75
CA MET A 31 -18.64 -9.75 -8.61
C MET A 31 -19.08 -9.20 -9.97
N VAL A 32 -19.76 -8.05 -10.01
CA VAL A 32 -20.21 -7.40 -11.25
C VAL A 32 -19.02 -7.00 -12.14
N LEU A 33 -17.91 -6.60 -11.53
CA LEU A 33 -16.67 -6.26 -12.23
C LEU A 33 -15.82 -7.49 -12.63
N GLY A 34 -16.26 -8.71 -12.30
CA GLY A 34 -15.52 -9.94 -12.62
C GLY A 34 -14.25 -10.14 -11.79
N ILE A 35 -14.15 -9.50 -10.62
CA ILE A 35 -13.02 -9.69 -9.70
C ILE A 35 -13.20 -11.03 -8.99
N SER A 36 -12.32 -11.99 -9.26
CA SER A 36 -12.39 -13.36 -8.73
C SER A 36 -12.19 -13.44 -7.21
N ASN A 37 -11.41 -12.51 -6.65
CA ASN A 37 -11.14 -12.44 -5.22
C ASN A 37 -12.26 -11.72 -4.47
N LYS A 38 -12.50 -12.12 -3.22
CA LYS A 38 -13.49 -11.45 -2.35
C LYS A 38 -13.08 -10.01 -2.07
N LEU A 39 -13.69 -9.07 -2.79
CA LEU A 39 -13.53 -7.64 -2.53
C LEU A 39 -14.20 -7.27 -1.21
N GLY A 40 -13.52 -6.48 -0.39
CA GLY A 40 -13.98 -6.05 0.92
C GLY A 40 -12.87 -5.39 1.73
N PHE A 41 -13.16 -5.01 2.98
CA PHE A 41 -12.26 -4.17 3.79
C PHE A 41 -10.83 -4.72 3.95
N HIS A 42 -10.69 -6.03 4.18
CA HIS A 42 -9.37 -6.65 4.33
C HIS A 42 -8.60 -6.65 3.00
N ALA A 43 -9.26 -6.95 1.89
CA ALA A 43 -8.66 -6.89 0.56
C ALA A 43 -8.19 -5.46 0.24
N SER A 44 -9.01 -4.44 0.51
CA SER A 44 -8.63 -3.03 0.32
C SER A 44 -7.40 -2.65 1.16
N ARG A 45 -7.35 -3.09 2.43
CA ARG A 45 -6.20 -2.88 3.32
C ARG A 45 -4.95 -3.57 2.80
N HIS A 46 -5.09 -4.79 2.28
CA HIS A 46 -3.98 -5.53 1.68
C HIS A 46 -3.45 -4.84 0.42
N THR A 47 -4.34 -4.43 -0.48
CA THR A 47 -3.98 -3.68 -1.69
C THR A 47 -3.25 -2.39 -1.35
N PHE A 48 -3.71 -1.63 -0.35
CA PHE A 48 -3.00 -0.43 0.12
C PHE A 48 -1.57 -0.75 0.56
N GLY A 49 -1.37 -1.78 1.38
CA GLY A 49 -0.05 -2.18 1.87
C GLY A 49 0.91 -2.54 0.73
N VAL A 50 0.45 -3.35 -0.23
CA VAL A 50 1.25 -3.75 -1.41
C VAL A 50 1.56 -2.57 -2.32
N LEU A 51 0.60 -1.67 -2.57
CA LEU A 51 0.82 -0.48 -3.40
C LEU A 51 1.85 0.47 -2.77
N MET A 52 1.72 0.78 -1.48
CA MET A 52 2.68 1.64 -0.79
C MET A 52 4.07 1.03 -0.76
N LEU A 53 4.15 -0.29 -0.60
CA LEU A 53 5.43 -0.99 -0.62
C LEU A 53 6.07 -0.91 -2.02
N ASN A 54 5.28 -0.99 -3.10
CA ASN A 54 5.78 -0.80 -4.46
C ASN A 54 6.31 0.61 -4.72
N GLU A 55 5.68 1.63 -4.15
CA GLU A 55 6.09 3.06 -4.21
C GLU A 55 7.28 3.43 -3.29
N ASP A 56 8.09 2.44 -2.90
CA ASP A 56 9.31 2.62 -2.08
C ASP A 56 9.06 3.25 -0.69
N ILE A 57 7.81 3.24 -0.20
CA ILE A 57 7.50 3.75 1.13
C ILE A 57 8.03 2.76 2.18
N PRO A 58 8.76 3.22 3.22
CA PRO A 58 9.28 2.33 4.25
C PRO A 58 8.17 1.55 4.96
N ILE A 59 8.38 0.25 5.15
CA ILE A 59 7.40 -0.65 5.77
C ILE A 59 6.96 -0.19 7.18
N GLY A 60 7.84 0.45 7.95
CA GLY A 60 7.48 1.04 9.25
C GLY A 60 6.49 2.19 9.13
N SER A 61 6.61 3.02 8.10
CA SER A 61 5.65 4.09 7.79
C SER A 61 4.30 3.51 7.39
N ILE A 62 4.31 2.46 6.56
CA ILE A 62 3.11 1.73 6.16
C ILE A 62 2.41 1.13 7.38
N ALA A 63 3.14 0.43 8.25
CA ALA A 63 2.62 -0.14 9.49
C ALA A 63 1.95 0.93 10.37
N LYS A 64 2.60 2.10 10.51
CA LYS A 64 2.06 3.24 11.27
C LYS A 64 0.77 3.80 10.65
N MET A 65 0.72 3.97 9.32
CA MET A 65 -0.50 4.41 8.61
C MET A 65 -1.67 3.40 8.79
N MET A 66 -1.36 2.12 8.92
CA MET A 66 -2.34 1.06 9.10
C MET A 66 -2.75 0.85 10.57
N GLY A 67 -2.07 1.51 11.51
CA GLY A 67 -2.32 1.36 12.95
C GLY A 67 -1.85 0.03 13.52
N HIS A 68 -0.86 -0.61 12.90
CA HIS A 68 -0.30 -1.87 13.39
C HIS A 68 0.67 -1.62 14.55
N ALA A 69 0.43 -2.24 15.71
CA ALA A 69 1.32 -2.16 16.87
C ALA A 69 2.59 -3.00 16.68
N ASP A 70 2.50 -4.09 15.91
CA ASP A 70 3.62 -4.92 15.51
C ASP A 70 3.75 -4.97 13.97
N ILE A 71 4.98 -4.79 13.50
CA ILE A 71 5.35 -4.83 12.09
C ILE A 71 5.14 -6.20 11.47
N THR A 72 5.12 -7.29 12.25
CA THR A 72 4.91 -8.67 11.75
C THR A 72 3.68 -8.78 10.87
N SER A 73 2.57 -8.13 11.25
CA SER A 73 1.34 -8.11 10.46
C SER A 73 1.46 -7.38 9.12
N THR A 74 2.42 -6.45 9.00
CA THR A 74 2.71 -5.67 7.77
C THR A 74 3.72 -6.39 6.88
N GLN A 75 4.55 -7.26 7.44
CA GLN A 75 5.56 -8.03 6.69
C GLN A 75 4.94 -8.95 5.64
N VAL A 76 3.69 -9.36 5.83
CA VAL A 76 2.95 -10.14 4.83
C VAL A 76 2.91 -9.41 3.48
N TYR A 77 2.96 -8.08 3.43
CA TYR A 77 2.97 -7.30 2.17
C TYR A 77 4.35 -7.27 1.49
N ALA A 78 5.43 -7.33 2.27
CA ALA A 78 6.80 -7.33 1.76
C ALA A 78 7.14 -8.64 1.04
N GLN A 79 6.48 -9.74 1.40
CA GLN A 79 6.69 -11.07 0.82
C GLN A 79 6.06 -11.24 -0.57
N VAL A 80 5.20 -10.31 -1.01
CA VAL A 80 4.22 -10.60 -2.09
C VAL A 80 4.74 -10.33 -3.50
N THR A 81 5.79 -9.52 -3.69
CA THR A 81 6.14 -9.08 -5.05
C THR A 81 7.59 -9.41 -5.43
N GLU A 82 7.79 -10.59 -6.01
CA GLU A 82 9.06 -10.96 -6.68
C GLU A 82 9.54 -9.86 -7.65
N GLN A 83 8.60 -9.20 -8.33
CA GLN A 83 8.86 -8.05 -9.19
C GLN A 83 9.54 -6.88 -8.45
N LYS A 84 9.13 -6.60 -7.20
CA LYS A 84 9.72 -5.52 -6.42
C LYS A 84 11.15 -5.85 -6.02
N ILE A 85 11.39 -7.10 -5.62
CA ILE A 85 12.74 -7.58 -5.30
C ILE A 85 13.66 -7.41 -6.51
N SER A 86 13.21 -7.83 -7.70
CA SER A 86 13.97 -7.63 -8.95
C SER A 86 14.28 -6.15 -9.19
N ASN A 87 13.25 -5.30 -9.15
CA ASN A 87 13.40 -3.86 -9.39
C ASN A 87 14.36 -3.20 -8.41
N ASP A 88 14.32 -3.58 -7.13
CA ASP A 88 15.20 -3.03 -6.10
C ASP A 88 16.65 -3.46 -6.27
N MET A 89 16.88 -4.70 -6.70
CA MET A 89 18.22 -5.18 -7.06
C MET A 89 18.77 -4.45 -8.28
N ASP A 90 17.96 -4.22 -9.30
CA ASP A 90 18.35 -3.45 -10.49
C ASP A 90 18.73 -2.01 -10.12
N LYS A 91 17.91 -1.35 -9.29
CA LYS A 91 18.20 -0.01 -8.74
C LYS A 91 19.53 0.00 -7.97
N LEU A 92 19.78 -1.02 -7.14
CA LEU A 92 21.01 -1.15 -6.35
C LEU A 92 22.25 -1.32 -7.24
N ILE A 93 22.18 -2.19 -8.25
CA ILE A 93 23.28 -2.41 -9.21
C ILE A 93 23.58 -1.11 -9.95
N ALA A 94 22.56 -0.45 -10.49
CA ALA A 94 22.73 0.82 -11.20
C ALA A 94 23.34 1.92 -10.31
N LYS A 95 22.96 1.98 -9.03
CA LYS A 95 23.54 2.90 -8.05
C LYS A 95 25.03 2.62 -7.82
N ARG A 96 25.43 1.36 -7.69
CA ARG A 96 26.83 0.97 -7.49
C ARG A 96 27.70 1.30 -8.70
N GLU A 97 27.23 1.05 -9.91
CA GLU A 97 27.96 1.39 -11.14
C GLU A 97 28.17 2.91 -11.28
N ARG A 98 27.14 3.71 -11.00
CA ARG A 98 27.28 5.19 -10.99
C ARG A 98 28.34 5.66 -9.99
N ASN A 99 28.35 5.07 -8.79
CA ASN A 99 29.32 5.42 -7.75
C ASN A 99 30.75 4.99 -8.11
N ARG A 100 30.92 3.88 -8.82
CA ARG A 100 32.23 3.43 -9.33
C ARG A 100 32.79 4.42 -10.34
N LEU A 101 31.98 4.80 -11.33
CA LEU A 101 32.34 5.77 -12.37
C LEU A 101 32.69 7.16 -11.78
N SER A 102 31.96 7.61 -10.75
CA SER A 102 32.29 8.88 -10.08
C SER A 102 33.61 8.83 -9.33
N ASN A 103 33.94 7.69 -8.71
CA ASN A 103 35.19 7.52 -7.95
C ASN A 103 36.41 7.43 -8.88
N GLU A 104 36.32 6.69 -9.99
CA GLU A 104 37.39 6.61 -11.00
C GLU A 104 37.68 7.99 -11.61
N LYS A 105 36.65 8.79 -11.87
CA LYS A 105 36.78 10.17 -12.39
C LYS A 105 37.41 11.14 -11.38
N THR A 106 37.32 10.83 -10.09
CA THR A 106 37.90 11.64 -9.01
C THR A 106 39.36 11.29 -8.77
N MET A 107 39.78 10.03 -9.00
CA MET A 107 41.18 9.60 -8.88
C MET A 107 42.02 9.83 -10.15
N GLY A 108 41.39 10.00 -11.31
CA GLY A 108 42.06 10.31 -12.58
C GLY A 108 42.34 11.81 -12.81
N LYS A 109 42.25 12.64 -11.77
CA LYS A 109 42.60 14.06 -11.77
C LYS A 109 43.73 14.34 -10.79
#